data_AF-A0A1Q8CJR6-F1
#
_entry.id   AF-A0A1Q8CJR6-F1
#
_cell.length_a   1.000
_cell.length_b   1.000
_cell.length_c   1.000
_cell.angle_alpha   90.00
_cell.angle_beta   90.00
_cell.angle_gamma   90.00
#
_symmetry.space_group_name_H-M   'P 1'
#
loop_
_entity.id
_entity.type
_entity.pdbx_description
1 polymer ?
#
loop_
_entity_poly.entity_id
_entity_poly.type
_entity_poly.pdbx_seq_one_letter_code
_entity_poly.pdbx_strand_id
1 'polypeptide(L)'
;ARLRTVIEAYYFNQRPMAELAAELGVTESRISQLRAEATVLLRDALNTVHTTNPTPAPATATAQAEGCAARRRTAYYAAVAAHGTLRTRLAHTTTTGLPLGIA
;
A
#
# COMPACT_ATOMS: atom_id res chain seq x y z
N ALA A 1 6.86 -6.14 7.47
CA ALA A 1 6.61 -7.54 7.06
C ALA A 1 5.12 -7.88 7.12
N ARG A 2 4.48 -7.92 8.30
CA ARG A 2 3.08 -8.37 8.47
C ARG A 2 2.03 -7.74 7.52
N LEU A 3 2.05 -6.42 7.31
CA LEU A 3 1.09 -5.74 6.40
C LEU A 3 1.18 -6.24 4.96
N ARG A 4 2.41 -6.40 4.43
CA ARG A 4 2.66 -6.89 3.07
C ARG A 4 2.14 -8.32 2.91
N THR A 5 2.46 -9.20 3.87
CA THR A 5 2.01 -10.60 3.86
C THR A 5 0.49 -10.71 3.83
N VAL A 6 -0.22 -9.92 4.64
CA VAL A 6 -1.69 -9.92 4.67
C VAL A 6 -2.27 -9.46 3.32
N ILE A 7 -1.73 -8.40 2.72
CA ILE A 7 -2.18 -7.90 1.42
C ILE A 7 -1.90 -8.91 0.29
N GLU A 8 -0.69 -9.45 0.22
CA GLU A 8 -0.30 -10.44 -0.80
C GLU A 8 -1.19 -11.69 -0.70
N ALA A 9 -1.32 -12.25 0.51
CA ALA A 9 -2.09 -13.46 0.72
C ALA A 9 -3.59 -13.27 0.41
N TYR A 10 -4.17 -12.12 0.79
CA TYR A 10 -5.60 -11.88 0.62
C TYR A 10 -5.99 -11.48 -0.81
N TYR A 11 -5.28 -10.52 -1.41
CA TYR A 11 -5.65 -9.97 -2.72
C TYR A 11 -5.06 -10.73 -3.91
N PHE A 12 -3.86 -11.29 -3.77
CA PHE A 12 -3.18 -11.97 -4.88
C PHE A 12 -3.33 -13.48 -4.80
N ASN A 13 -3.21 -14.06 -3.60
CA ASN A 13 -3.32 -15.51 -3.41
C ASN A 13 -4.74 -15.96 -3.02
N GLN A 14 -5.69 -15.03 -2.88
CA GLN A 14 -7.11 -15.29 -2.57
C GLN A 14 -7.32 -16.17 -1.32
N ARG A 15 -6.41 -16.09 -0.35
CA ARG A 15 -6.47 -16.91 0.88
C ARG A 15 -7.53 -16.36 1.84
N PRO A 16 -8.31 -17.24 2.50
CA PRO A 16 -9.32 -16.80 3.48
C PRO A 16 -8.67 -16.21 4.73
N MET A 17 -9.35 -15.25 5.36
CA MET A 17 -8.80 -14.54 6.53
C MET A 17 -8.61 -15.43 7.76
N ALA A 18 -9.47 -16.44 7.94
CA ALA A 18 -9.37 -17.40 9.04
C ALA A 18 -8.06 -18.21 8.99
N GLU A 19 -7.62 -18.64 7.81
CA GLU A 19 -6.34 -19.36 7.64
C GLU A 19 -5.14 -18.46 7.94
N LEU A 20 -5.18 -17.23 7.43
CA LEU A 20 -4.15 -16.21 7.71
C LEU A 20 -4.05 -15.89 9.20
N ALA A 21 -5.19 -15.81 9.88
CA ALA A 21 -5.27 -15.57 11.32
C ALA A 21 -4.61 -16.71 12.10
N ALA A 22 -4.91 -17.96 11.75
CA ALA A 22 -4.31 -19.15 12.35
C ALA A 22 -2.78 -19.22 12.12
N GLU A 23 -2.32 -18.99 10.88
CA GLU A 23 -0.89 -19.01 10.54
C GLU A 23 -0.09 -17.93 11.28
N LEU A 24 -0.66 -16.73 11.41
CA LEU A 24 0.00 -15.60 12.05
C LEU A 24 -0.20 -15.57 13.58
N GLY A 25 -0.97 -16.51 14.14
CA GLY A 25 -1.26 -16.60 15.56
C GLY A 25 -2.04 -15.40 16.11
N VAL A 26 -2.96 -14.85 15.32
CA VAL A 26 -3.78 -13.68 15.67
C VAL A 26 -5.25 -13.93 15.38
N THR A 27 -6.14 -13.04 15.83
CA THR A 27 -7.57 -13.15 15.53
C THR A 27 -7.89 -12.67 14.11
N GLU A 28 -9.01 -13.13 13.56
CA GLU A 28 -9.49 -12.69 12.24
C GLU A 28 -9.77 -11.18 12.21
N SER A 29 -10.31 -10.62 13.29
CA SER A 29 -10.50 -9.17 13.45
C SER A 29 -9.18 -8.41 13.32
N ARG A 30 -8.08 -8.95 13.89
CA ARG A 30 -6.75 -8.35 13.75
C ARG A 30 -6.25 -8.39 12.30
N ILE A 31 -6.50 -9.47 11.57
CA ILE A 31 -6.15 -9.56 10.14
C ILE A 31 -6.93 -8.52 9.32
N SER A 32 -8.23 -8.36 9.60
CA SER A 32 -9.06 -7.35 8.95
C SER A 32 -8.56 -5.92 9.19
N GLN A 33 -8.15 -5.61 10.43
CA GLN A 33 -7.52 -4.32 10.77
C GLN A 33 -6.20 -4.11 10.01
N LEU A 34 -5.31 -5.12 10.01
CA LEU A 34 -4.04 -5.04 9.29
C LEU A 34 -4.25 -4.84 7.79
N ARG A 35 -5.26 -5.49 7.19
CA ARG A 35 -5.63 -5.25 5.78
C ARG A 35 -6.05 -3.80 5.57
N ALA A 36 -6.93 -3.27 6.42
CA ALA A 36 -7.39 -1.89 6.31
C ALA A 36 -6.24 -0.88 6.44
N GLU A 37 -5.38 -1.05 7.45
CA GLU A 37 -4.18 -0.23 7.66
C GLU A 37 -3.24 -0.28 6.44
N ALA A 38 -3.00 -1.47 5.90
CA ALA A 38 -2.13 -1.64 4.74
C ALA A 38 -2.69 -0.97 3.48
N THR A 39 -4.00 -1.11 3.22
CA THR A 39 -4.66 -0.47 2.08
C THR A 39 -4.64 1.05 2.18
N VAL A 40 -4.83 1.62 3.38
CA VAL A 40 -4.69 3.07 3.60
C VAL A 40 -3.26 3.51 3.34
N LEU A 41 -2.26 2.81 3.88
CA LEU A 41 -0.85 3.14 3.67
C LEU A 41 -0.45 3.10 2.17
N LEU A 42 -0.95 2.10 1.44
CA LEU A 42 -0.75 1.97 0.00
C LEU A 42 -1.38 3.14 -0.76
N ARG A 43 -2.63 3.49 -0.44
CA ARG A 43 -3.33 4.62 -1.05
C ARG A 43 -2.58 5.93 -0.81
N ASP A 44 -2.15 6.18 0.41
CA ASP A 44 -1.41 7.38 0.77
C ASP A 44 -0.10 7.46 0.00
N ALA A 45 0.65 6.36 -0.06
CA ALA A 45 1.89 6.28 -0.82
C ALA A 45 1.68 6.52 -2.33
N LEU A 46 0.58 6.04 -2.91
CA LEU A 46 0.26 6.31 -4.31
C LEU A 46 -0.12 7.77 -4.52
N ASN A 47 -0.87 8.37 -3.61
CA ASN A 47 -1.28 9.78 -3.71
C ASN A 47 -0.07 10.73 -3.71
N THR A 48 1.01 10.43 -2.98
CA THR A 48 2.23 11.26 -3.00
C THR A 48 2.95 11.24 -4.35
N VAL A 49 2.79 10.19 -5.15
CA VAL A 49 3.43 10.04 -6.47
C VAL A 49 2.58 10.63 -7.60
N HIS A 50 1.25 10.61 -7.46
CA HIS A 50 0.33 10.93 -8.54
C HIS A 50 -0.26 12.34 -8.47
N THR A 51 -0.33 12.93 -7.28
CA THR A 51 -1.05 14.19 -7.06
C THR A 51 -0.08 15.32 -6.70
N THR A 52 -0.12 16.40 -7.47
CA THR A 52 0.65 17.65 -7.24
C THR A 52 0.19 18.41 -5.99
N ASN A 53 -0.92 18.00 -5.36
CA ASN A 53 -1.49 18.63 -4.17
C ASN A 53 -1.97 17.57 -3.15
N PRO A 54 -1.10 17.08 -2.26
CA PRO A 54 -1.44 15.98 -1.36
C PRO A 54 -2.60 16.38 -0.44
N THR A 55 -3.77 15.78 -0.63
CA THR A 55 -4.85 15.86 0.37
C THR A 55 -4.34 15.19 1.65
N PRO A 56 -4.30 15.90 2.79
CA PRO A 56 -3.83 15.31 4.03
C PRO A 56 -4.75 14.15 4.41
N ALA A 57 -4.16 12.97 4.61
CA ALA A 57 -4.87 11.82 5.16
C ALA A 57 -5.50 12.20 6.51
N PRO A 58 -6.66 11.62 6.89
CA PRO A 58 -7.26 11.89 8.18
C PRO A 58 -6.28 11.53 9.30
N ALA A 59 -5.99 12.50 10.16
CA ALA A 59 -5.02 12.39 11.24
C ALA A 59 -5.52 11.40 12.32
N THR A 60 -5.18 10.12 12.16
CA THR A 60 -5.36 9.09 13.20
C THR A 60 -4.03 8.62 13.79
N ALA A 61 -2.99 9.45 13.74
CA ALA A 61 -1.75 9.20 14.44
C ALA A 61 -1.79 9.87 15.81
N THR A 62 -1.90 9.06 16.86
CA THR A 62 -1.62 9.48 18.24
C THR A 62 -0.24 10.16 18.30
N ALA A 63 -0.18 11.32 18.95
CA ALA A 63 0.94 12.27 19.00
C ALA A 63 2.25 11.75 19.65
N GLN A 64 2.40 10.43 19.85
CA GLN A 64 3.60 9.81 20.43
C GLN A 64 4.48 9.10 19.37
N ALA A 65 4.05 9.06 18.10
CA ALA A 65 4.66 8.29 17.01
C ALA A 65 5.61 9.10 16.10
N GLU A 66 6.12 10.24 16.55
CA GLU A 66 6.78 11.24 15.71
C GLU A 66 8.19 10.82 15.22
N GLY A 67 8.85 9.85 15.86
CA GLY A 67 10.20 9.43 15.48
C GLY A 67 10.24 8.28 14.47
N CYS A 68 10.12 7.04 14.94
CA CYS A 68 10.38 5.85 14.12
C CYS A 68 9.24 5.53 13.15
N ALA A 69 7.98 5.66 13.57
CA ALA A 69 6.84 5.32 12.72
C ALA A 69 6.67 6.30 11.55
N ALA A 70 6.87 7.59 11.79
CA ALA A 70 6.95 8.60 10.74
C ALA A 70 8.08 8.30 9.75
N ARG A 71 9.31 8.07 10.24
CA ARG A 71 10.46 7.70 9.39
C ARG A 71 10.21 6.48 8.52
N ARG A 72 9.60 5.42 9.07
CA ARG A 72 9.23 4.22 8.29
C ARG A 72 8.19 4.53 7.20
N ARG A 73 7.21 5.38 7.48
CA ARG A 73 6.22 5.81 6.47
C ARG A 73 6.89 6.63 5.37
N THR A 74 7.74 7.58 5.72
CA THR A 74 8.50 8.37 4.75
C THR A 74 9.39 7.48 3.88
N ALA A 75 10.11 6.53 4.49
CA ALA A 75 10.94 5.57 3.75
C ALA A 75 10.11 4.70 2.80
N TYR A 76 8.92 4.27 3.24
CA TYR A 76 8.01 3.52 2.40
C TYR A 76 7.50 4.35 1.21
N TYR A 77 7.10 5.61 1.44
CA TYR A 77 6.65 6.50 0.37
C TYR A 77 7.77 6.78 -0.64
N ALA A 78 9.01 6.98 -0.17
CA ALA A 78 10.17 7.12 -1.04
C ALA A 78 10.41 5.85 -1.88
N ALA A 79 10.26 4.67 -1.29
CA ALA A 79 10.38 3.40 -2.02
C ALA A 79 9.30 3.26 -3.11
N VAL A 80 8.05 3.63 -2.81
CA VAL A 80 6.95 3.61 -3.79
C VAL A 80 7.20 4.61 -4.92
N ALA A 81 7.70 5.81 -4.62
CA ALA A 81 8.08 6.80 -5.63
C ALA A 81 9.22 6.30 -6.54
N ALA A 82 10.17 5.54 -5.98
CA ALA A 82 11.28 4.96 -6.73
C ALA A 82 10.85 3.83 -7.69
N HIS A 83 9.71 3.17 -7.45
CA HIS A 83 9.25 2.05 -8.27
C HIS A 83 8.79 2.46 -9.68
N GLY A 84 8.48 3.73 -9.94
CA GLY A 84 8.14 4.15 -11.30
C GLY A 84 7.81 5.62 -11.45
N THR A 85 8.35 6.23 -12.50
CA THR A 85 8.02 7.61 -12.90
C THR A 85 6.83 7.63 -13.87
N LEU A 86 6.25 8.81 -14.09
CA LEU A 86 5.27 9.01 -15.16
C LEU A 86 5.80 8.51 -16.51
N ARG A 87 7.07 8.80 -16.82
CA ARG A 87 7.73 8.36 -18.06
C ARG A 87 7.78 6.83 -18.18
N THR A 88 8.16 6.13 -17.11
CA THR A 88 8.20 4.66 -17.08
C THR A 88 6.81 4.06 -17.32
N ARG A 89 5.76 4.64 -16.73
CA ARG A 89 4.37 4.19 -16.95
C ARG A 89 3.91 4.43 -18.38
N LEU A 90 4.19 5.60 -18.93
CA LEU A 90 3.83 5.94 -20.31
C LEU A 90 4.52 5.04 -21.34
N ALA A 91 5.71 4.50 -21.01
CA ALA A 91 6.38 3.53 -21.88
C ALA A 91 5.62 2.18 -22.01
N HIS A 92 4.65 1.91 -21.13
CA HIS A 92 3.79 0.73 -21.19
C HIS A 92 2.39 1.03 -21.74
N THR A 93 2.13 2.27 -22.19
CA THR A 93 0.83 2.69 -22.72
C THR A 93 0.97 3.29 -24.12
N THR A 94 -0.03 3.08 -24.98
CA THR A 94 -0.16 3.76 -26.26
C THR A 94 -0.42 5.26 -26.05
N THR A 95 -0.37 6.04 -27.13
CA THR A 95 -0.73 7.46 -27.12
C THR A 95 -2.16 7.72 -26.63
N THR A 96 -3.07 6.75 -26.76
CA THR A 96 -4.44 6.83 -26.25
C THR A 96 -4.62 6.27 -24.83
N GLY A 97 -3.54 5.84 -24.18
CA GLY A 97 -3.56 5.32 -22.81
C GLY A 97 -3.93 3.84 -22.69
N LEU A 98 -3.96 3.09 -23.80
CA LEU A 98 -4.21 1.65 -23.77
C LEU A 98 -2.91 0.89 -23.44
N PRO A 99 -2.96 -0.20 -22.68
CA PRO A 99 -1.76 -0.98 -22.34
C PRO A 99 -1.13 -1.62 -23.58
N LEU A 100 0.20 -1.53 -23.68
CA LEU A 100 0.99 -2.20 -24.71
C LEU A 100 1.13 -3.69 -24.36
N GLY A 101 0.12 -4.48 -24.75
CA GLY A 101 0.10 -5.92 -24.55
C GLY A 101 -0.82 -6.37 -23.40
N ILE A 102 -2.11 -6.49 -23.71
CA ILE A 102 -2.97 -7.50 -23.10
C ILE A 102 -3.49 -8.33 -24.27
N ALA A 103 -2.89 -9.49 -24.47
CA ALA A 103 -3.49 -10.59 -25.22
C ALA A 103 -3.98 -11.62 -24.20
#